data_AF-A0A6G3U324-F1
#
_entry.id   AF-A0A6G3U324-F1
#
_cell.length_a   1.000
_cell.length_b   1.000
_cell.length_c   1.000
_cell.angle_alpha   90.00
_cell.angle_beta   90.00
_cell.angle_gamma   90.00
#
_symmetry.space_group_name_H-M   'P 1'
#
loop_
_entity.id
_entity.type
_entity.pdbx_description
1 polymer ?
#
loop_
_entity_poly.entity_id
_entity_poly.type
_entity_poly.pdbx_seq_one_letter_code
_entity_poly.pdbx_strand_id
1 'polypeptide(L)'
;AFAAGAVVGSRLGAAMADRRYRLWLFTSASTAATLLVAAGVTAIGLDLVDQRDPVPRHLVVIALTALAMGLRSATMWRLGAVLNTTLVTGTLVTLIRTSALGGGTGGELQRYRAAGLMAVVGGAAIGTLLLRVGLSAALLAAAAGVMAGMGAYVAHPAS
;
A
#
# COMPACT_ATOMS: atom_id res chain seq x y z
N ALA A 1 12.44 -9.68 8.13
CA ALA A 1 12.28 -8.64 7.09
C ALA A 1 11.20 -7.62 7.46
N PHE A 2 9.93 -8.01 7.60
CA PHE A 2 8.83 -7.08 7.93
C PHE A 2 9.08 -6.20 9.17
N ALA A 3 9.44 -6.82 10.31
CA ALA A 3 9.71 -6.08 11.56
C ALA A 3 10.85 -5.06 11.38
N ALA A 4 11.91 -5.41 10.65
CA ALA A 4 12.99 -4.47 10.32
C ALA A 4 12.49 -3.30 9.47
N GLY A 5 11.65 -3.55 8.48
CA GLY A 5 11.01 -2.50 7.67
C GLY A 5 10.10 -1.59 8.51
N ALA A 6 9.36 -2.15 9.46
CA ALA A 6 8.54 -1.39 10.40
C ALA A 6 9.39 -0.51 11.34
N VAL A 7 10.53 -1.02 11.83
CA VAL A 7 11.49 -0.25 12.64
C VAL A 7 12.14 0.87 11.83
N VAL A 8 12.57 0.59 10.60
CA VAL A 8 13.14 1.63 9.73
C VAL A 8 12.10 2.71 9.41
N GLY A 9 10.85 2.31 9.13
CA GLY A 9 9.76 3.25 8.87
C GLY A 9 9.37 4.09 10.06
N SER A 10 9.34 3.49 11.26
CA SER A 10 9.05 4.22 12.50
C SER A 10 10.20 5.16 12.88
N ARG A 11 11.47 4.77 12.70
CA ARG A 11 12.64 5.64 12.94
C ARG A 11 12.76 6.77 11.94
N LEU A 12 12.54 6.53 10.63
CA LEU A 12 12.45 7.59 9.62
C LEU A 12 11.30 8.56 9.94
N GLY A 13 10.19 8.03 10.45
CA GLY A 13 9.10 8.81 11.04
C GLY A 13 9.55 9.71 12.17
N ALA A 14 10.10 9.13 13.22
CA ALA A 14 10.52 9.86 14.40
C ALA A 14 11.61 10.91 14.08
N ALA A 15 12.59 10.56 13.23
CA ALA A 15 13.71 11.44 12.89
C ALA A 15 13.31 12.66 12.02
N MET A 16 12.29 12.53 11.17
CA MET A 16 11.81 13.63 10.31
C MET A 16 10.51 14.28 10.82
N ALA A 17 10.03 13.90 12.01
CA ALA A 17 8.83 14.45 12.64
C ALA A 17 8.90 15.98 12.83
N ASP A 18 10.09 16.50 13.14
CA ASP A 18 10.27 17.88 13.58
C ASP A 18 10.35 18.93 12.45
N ARG A 19 10.50 18.54 11.17
CA ARG A 19 10.83 19.53 10.12
C ARG A 19 9.92 19.63 8.90
N ARG A 20 9.14 18.62 8.50
CA ARG A 20 8.05 18.77 7.50
C ARG A 20 7.29 17.46 7.27
N TYR A 21 5.99 17.45 7.59
CA TYR A 21 5.09 16.31 7.36
C TYR A 21 5.10 15.81 5.89
N ARG A 22 5.20 16.73 4.92
CA ARG A 22 5.26 16.42 3.47
C ARG A 22 6.56 15.74 3.04
N LEU A 23 7.71 16.16 3.59
CA LEU A 23 9.01 15.55 3.29
C LEU A 23 9.12 14.15 3.88
N TRP A 24 8.57 13.96 5.08
CA TRP A 24 8.49 12.63 5.69
C TRP A 24 7.66 11.66 4.84
N LEU A 25 6.48 12.06 4.39
CA LEU A 25 5.65 11.23 3.51
C LEU A 25 6.38 10.91 2.19
N PHE A 26 7.06 11.89 1.60
CA PHE A 26 7.84 11.72 0.38
C PHE A 26 9.00 10.72 0.53
N THR A 27 9.78 10.83 1.60
CA THR A 27 10.88 9.89 1.89
C THR A 27 10.37 8.48 2.15
N SER A 28 9.25 8.32 2.87
CA SER A 28 8.65 7.00 3.09
C SER A 28 8.13 6.35 1.80
N ALA A 29 7.45 7.11 0.95
CA ALA A 29 6.88 6.61 -0.30
C ALA A 29 7.97 6.29 -1.33
N SER A 30 8.99 7.15 -1.46
CA SER A 30 10.15 6.90 -2.33
C SER A 30 10.91 5.65 -1.88
N THR A 31 11.19 5.50 -0.58
CA THR A 31 11.85 4.30 -0.04
C THR A 31 11.03 3.03 -0.32
N ALA A 32 9.71 3.07 -0.13
CA ALA A 32 8.83 1.96 -0.44
C ALA A 32 8.80 1.64 -1.95
N ALA A 33 8.81 2.65 -2.81
CA ALA A 33 8.85 2.48 -4.26
C ALA A 33 10.18 1.87 -4.71
N THR A 34 11.32 2.35 -4.20
CA THR A 34 12.64 1.79 -4.51
C THR A 34 12.75 0.32 -4.10
N LEU A 35 12.22 -0.05 -2.92
CA LEU A 35 12.18 -1.44 -2.48
C LEU A 35 11.33 -2.33 -3.40
N LEU A 36 10.19 -1.83 -3.90
CA LEU A 36 9.36 -2.57 -4.86
C LEU A 36 10.02 -2.68 -6.24
N VAL A 37 10.70 -1.63 -6.72
CA VAL A 37 11.45 -1.67 -7.98
C VAL A 37 12.57 -2.69 -7.87
N ALA A 38 13.32 -2.69 -6.77
CA ALA A 38 14.34 -3.70 -6.50
C ALA A 38 13.76 -5.12 -6.51
N ALA A 39 12.60 -5.32 -5.84
CA ALA A 39 11.89 -6.60 -5.87
C ALA A 39 11.49 -7.00 -7.30
N GLY A 40 10.93 -6.07 -8.08
CA GLY A 40 10.51 -6.27 -9.47
C GLY A 40 11.67 -6.63 -10.40
N VAL A 41 12.82 -5.96 -10.27
CA VAL A 41 14.04 -6.27 -11.02
C VAL A 41 14.57 -7.65 -10.62
N THR A 42 14.59 -7.98 -9.33
CA THR A 42 15.00 -9.32 -8.89
C THR A 42 14.03 -10.42 -9.34
N ALA A 43 12.75 -10.07 -9.58
CA ALA A 43 11.70 -10.95 -10.09
C ALA A 43 11.73 -11.17 -11.61
N ILE A 44 12.60 -10.50 -12.38
CA ILE A 44 12.70 -10.68 -13.83
C ILE A 44 13.19 -12.11 -14.13
N GLY A 45 12.39 -12.85 -14.90
CA GLY A 45 12.66 -14.23 -15.29
C GLY A 45 12.34 -15.28 -14.21
N LEU A 46 11.59 -14.92 -13.17
CA LEU A 46 11.06 -15.87 -12.19
C LEU A 46 9.65 -16.30 -12.60
N ASP A 47 9.49 -17.60 -12.84
CA ASP A 47 8.18 -18.22 -13.06
C ASP A 47 7.53 -18.62 -11.74
N LEU A 48 6.28 -18.16 -11.54
CA LEU A 48 5.45 -18.46 -10.37
C LEU A 48 4.91 -19.90 -10.37
N VAL A 49 4.93 -20.56 -11.52
CA VAL A 49 4.06 -21.71 -11.79
C VAL A 49 4.77 -23.07 -11.61
N ASP A 50 6.11 -23.12 -11.61
CA ASP A 50 6.79 -24.41 -11.88
C ASP A 50 7.88 -24.85 -10.89
N GLN A 51 8.06 -24.18 -9.73
CA GLN A 51 9.19 -24.51 -8.85
C GLN A 51 8.74 -25.00 -7.47
N ARG A 52 8.80 -26.33 -7.28
CA ARG A 52 8.66 -27.02 -5.98
C ARG A 52 9.76 -26.67 -4.98
N ASP A 53 10.87 -26.08 -5.45
CA ASP A 53 11.97 -25.60 -4.61
C ASP A 53 12.10 -24.07 -4.70
N PRO A 54 11.93 -23.34 -3.59
CA PRO A 54 12.11 -21.90 -3.58
C PRO A 54 13.59 -21.57 -3.82
N VAL A 55 13.90 -21.19 -5.06
CA VAL A 55 15.22 -20.64 -5.43
C VAL A 55 15.52 -19.44 -4.51
N PRO A 56 16.76 -19.23 -4.03
CA PRO A 56 17.12 -18.12 -3.13
C PRO A 56 16.63 -16.73 -3.60
N ARG A 57 16.45 -16.55 -4.91
CA ARG A 57 15.89 -15.35 -5.54
C ARG A 57 14.43 -15.07 -5.10
N HIS A 58 13.61 -16.09 -4.87
CA HIS A 58 12.25 -15.95 -4.30
C HIS A 58 12.28 -15.40 -2.87
N LEU A 59 13.20 -15.90 -2.04
CA LEU A 59 13.38 -15.44 -0.67
C LEU A 59 13.80 -13.98 -0.61
N VAL A 60 14.62 -13.53 -1.55
CA VAL A 60 15.02 -12.11 -1.69
C VAL A 60 13.81 -11.25 -2.07
N VAL A 61 12.99 -11.66 -3.05
CA VAL A 61 11.77 -10.93 -3.43
C VAL A 61 10.79 -10.85 -2.26
N ILE A 62 10.59 -11.94 -1.52
CA ILE A 62 9.74 -11.97 -0.32
C ILE A 62 10.29 -11.04 0.75
N ALA A 63 11.60 -11.07 1.01
CA ALA A 63 12.23 -10.20 1.99
C ALA A 63 12.11 -8.71 1.63
N LEU A 64 12.34 -8.35 0.37
CA LEU A 64 12.19 -6.97 -0.14
C LEU A 64 10.73 -6.50 -0.04
N THR A 65 9.78 -7.35 -0.44
CA THR A 65 8.35 -7.05 -0.36
C THR A 65 7.91 -6.90 1.09
N ALA A 66 8.37 -7.78 1.98
CA ALA A 66 8.08 -7.71 3.41
C ALA A 66 8.66 -6.44 4.06
N LEU A 67 9.87 -6.02 3.68
CA LEU A 67 10.46 -4.75 4.10
C LEU A 67 9.60 -3.55 3.66
N ALA A 68 9.22 -3.50 2.39
CA ALA A 68 8.37 -2.45 1.84
C ALA A 68 7.00 -2.40 2.55
N MET A 69 6.41 -3.56 2.84
CA MET A 69 5.12 -3.66 3.52
C MET A 69 5.18 -3.23 4.98
N GLY A 70 6.27 -3.57 5.69
CA GLY A 70 6.52 -3.13 7.07
C GLY A 70 6.64 -1.60 7.16
N LEU A 71 7.40 -1.00 6.23
CA LEU A 71 7.54 0.46 6.13
C LEU A 71 6.18 1.15 5.92
N ARG A 72 5.38 0.65 4.97
CA ARG A 72 4.03 1.19 4.66
C ARG A 72 3.08 1.09 5.85
N SER A 73 3.10 -0.04 6.55
CA SER A 73 2.24 -0.27 7.71
C SER A 73 2.57 0.68 8.85
N ALA A 74 3.85 0.91 9.14
CA ALA A 74 4.30 1.89 10.13
C ALA A 74 3.92 3.32 9.75
N THR A 75 4.02 3.66 8.45
CA THR A 75 3.66 4.99 7.92
C THR A 75 2.16 5.25 8.08
N MET A 76 1.29 4.30 7.70
CA MET A 76 -0.16 4.44 7.85
C MET A 76 -0.62 4.55 9.30
N TRP A 77 0.01 3.79 10.21
CA TRP A 77 -0.25 3.90 11.66
C TRP A 77 -0.02 5.31 12.17
N ARG A 78 1.06 5.94 11.72
CA ARG A 78 1.41 7.28 12.13
C ARG A 78 0.52 8.37 11.52
N LEU A 79 -0.10 8.08 10.37
CA LEU A 79 -1.10 8.93 9.72
C LEU A 79 -2.50 8.81 10.33
N GLY A 80 -2.72 7.88 11.28
CA GLY A 80 -4.06 7.55 11.78
C GLY A 80 -4.98 6.91 10.73
N ALA A 81 -4.47 6.64 9.52
CA ALA A 81 -5.18 6.11 8.37
C ALA A 81 -4.96 4.61 8.22
N VAL A 82 -5.00 3.87 9.33
CA VAL A 82 -4.68 2.44 9.34
C VAL A 82 -5.67 1.70 8.44
N LEU A 83 -5.23 0.99 7.41
CA LEU A 83 -6.13 0.10 6.67
C LEU A 83 -5.99 -1.30 7.24
N ASN A 84 -6.43 -1.49 8.48
CA ASN A 84 -6.57 -2.81 9.08
C ASN A 84 -7.93 -3.41 8.69
N THR A 85 -8.07 -4.73 8.82
CA THR A 85 -9.34 -5.41 8.54
C THR A 85 -10.48 -4.78 9.37
N THR A 86 -10.17 -4.25 10.56
CA THR A 86 -11.09 -3.50 11.41
C THR A 86 -11.58 -2.20 10.78
N LEU A 87 -10.73 -1.45 10.07
CA LEU A 87 -11.15 -0.24 9.36
C LEU A 87 -11.94 -0.58 8.10
N VAL A 88 -11.62 -1.67 7.39
CA VAL A 88 -12.46 -2.15 6.28
C VAL A 88 -13.83 -2.60 6.77
N THR A 89 -13.88 -3.49 7.77
CA THR A 89 -15.14 -3.97 8.37
C THR A 89 -15.90 -2.83 9.01
N GLY A 90 -15.23 -1.94 9.76
CA GLY A 90 -15.83 -0.76 10.37
C GLY A 90 -16.37 0.23 9.34
N THR A 91 -15.68 0.36 8.19
CA THR A 91 -16.16 1.17 7.06
C THR A 91 -17.41 0.56 6.45
N LEU A 92 -17.43 -0.75 6.21
CA LEU A 92 -18.61 -1.50 5.74
C LEU A 92 -19.79 -1.37 6.70
N VAL A 93 -19.58 -1.62 7.99
CA VAL A 93 -20.61 -1.50 9.03
C VAL A 93 -21.13 -0.08 9.11
N THR A 94 -20.24 0.92 9.06
CA THR A 94 -20.69 2.32 9.07
C THR A 94 -21.46 2.65 7.79
N LEU A 95 -21.02 2.19 6.62
CA LEU A 95 -21.71 2.35 5.33
C LEU A 95 -23.12 1.78 5.39
N ILE A 96 -23.27 0.56 5.93
CA ILE A 96 -24.56 -0.11 6.08
C ILE A 96 -25.44 0.69 7.04
N ARG A 97 -24.92 1.06 8.22
CA ARG A 97 -25.66 1.84 9.23
C ARG A 97 -26.13 3.20 8.71
N THR A 98 -25.31 3.90 7.92
CA THR A 98 -25.66 5.23 7.38
C THR A 98 -26.51 5.17 6.11
N SER A 99 -26.64 3.99 5.48
CA SER A 99 -27.47 3.79 4.28
C SER A 99 -28.94 3.58 4.63
N ALA A 100 -29.81 3.72 3.63
CA ALA A 100 -31.23 3.41 3.74
C ALA A 100 -31.50 1.97 4.24
N LEU A 101 -30.60 1.02 3.92
CA LEU A 101 -30.65 -0.37 4.39
C LEU A 101 -30.46 -0.51 5.90
N GLY A 102 -29.77 0.44 6.55
CA GLY A 102 -29.58 0.50 8.00
C GLY A 102 -30.47 1.53 8.71
N GLY A 103 -31.41 2.16 7.99
CA GLY A 103 -32.29 3.20 8.54
C GLY A 103 -31.67 4.60 8.61
N GLY A 104 -30.51 4.84 7.97
CA GLY A 104 -29.83 6.14 7.93
C GLY A 104 -30.20 7.00 6.72
N THR A 105 -30.08 8.32 6.85
CA THR A 105 -30.41 9.31 5.81
C THR A 105 -29.27 9.66 4.84
N GLY A 106 -28.16 8.92 4.90
CA GLY A 106 -26.96 9.17 4.09
C GLY A 106 -26.04 10.25 4.69
N GLY A 107 -24.75 9.96 4.82
CA GLY A 107 -23.75 10.88 5.39
C GLY A 107 -22.77 11.41 4.33
N GLU A 108 -22.29 12.65 4.49
CA GLU A 108 -21.36 13.29 3.54
C GLU A 108 -20.07 12.47 3.30
N LEU A 109 -19.59 11.77 4.33
CA LEU A 109 -18.39 10.94 4.25
C LEU A 109 -18.63 9.53 3.64
N GLN A 110 -19.87 9.17 3.33
CA GLN A 110 -20.23 7.84 2.83
C GLN A 110 -19.70 7.61 1.41
N ARG A 111 -19.71 8.64 0.55
CA ARG A 111 -19.16 8.58 -0.81
C ARG A 111 -17.66 8.32 -0.81
N TYR A 112 -16.90 9.02 0.05
CA TYR A 112 -15.45 8.81 0.18
C TYR A 112 -15.10 7.41 0.69
N ARG A 113 -15.87 6.90 1.66
CA ARG A 113 -15.69 5.55 2.21
C ARG A 113 -15.98 4.45 1.18
N ALA A 114 -17.05 4.60 0.42
CA ALA A 114 -17.37 3.70 -0.69
C ALA A 114 -16.30 3.76 -1.79
N ALA A 115 -15.81 4.96 -2.13
CA ALA A 115 -14.73 5.14 -3.10
C ALA A 115 -13.44 4.44 -2.67
N GLY A 116 -13.07 4.54 -1.38
CA GLY A 116 -11.91 3.83 -0.83
C GLY A 116 -12.05 2.30 -0.92
N LEU A 117 -13.22 1.76 -0.58
CA LEU A 117 -13.49 0.32 -0.69
C LEU A 117 -13.41 -0.16 -2.15
N MET A 118 -14.04 0.59 -3.06
CA MET A 118 -14.00 0.30 -4.50
C MET A 118 -12.59 0.41 -5.07
N ALA A 119 -11.77 1.35 -4.60
CA ALA A 119 -10.37 1.47 -5.00
C ALA A 119 -9.55 0.25 -4.55
N VAL A 120 -9.78 -0.28 -3.34
CA VAL A 120 -9.11 -1.49 -2.86
C VAL A 120 -9.51 -2.71 -3.70
N VAL A 121 -10.80 -2.90 -3.93
CA VAL A 121 -11.32 -4.03 -4.73
C VAL A 121 -10.84 -3.93 -6.18
N GLY A 122 -10.91 -2.74 -6.78
CA GLY A 122 -10.42 -2.48 -8.13
C GLY A 122 -8.92 -2.72 -8.24
N GLY A 123 -8.13 -2.24 -7.27
CA GLY A 123 -6.69 -2.48 -7.20
C GLY A 123 -6.35 -3.97 -7.09
N ALA A 124 -7.12 -4.74 -6.31
CA ALA A 124 -6.97 -6.19 -6.21
C ALA A 124 -7.28 -6.90 -7.53
N ALA A 125 -8.36 -6.54 -8.22
CA ALA A 125 -8.71 -7.11 -9.52
C ALA A 125 -7.67 -6.78 -10.61
N ILE A 126 -7.15 -5.56 -10.64
CA ILE A 126 -6.06 -5.17 -11.54
C ILE A 126 -4.79 -5.94 -11.18
N GLY A 127 -4.49 -6.08 -9.89
CA GLY A 127 -3.33 -6.83 -9.40
C GLY A 127 -3.35 -8.30 -9.79
N THR A 128 -4.51 -8.98 -9.69
CA THR A 128 -4.63 -10.37 -10.11
C THR A 128 -4.48 -10.54 -11.62
N LEU A 129 -4.97 -9.58 -12.40
CA LEU A 129 -4.76 -9.58 -13.86
C LEU A 129 -3.29 -9.40 -14.20
N LEU A 130 -2.58 -8.49 -13.52
CA LEU A 130 -1.14 -8.29 -13.72
C LEU A 130 -0.30 -9.51 -13.32
N LEU A 131 -0.71 -10.23 -12.27
CA LEU A 131 -0.02 -11.47 -11.89
C LEU A 131 -0.09 -12.55 -12.98
N ARG A 132 -1.11 -12.53 -13.85
CA ARG A 132 -1.17 -13.41 -15.03
C ARG A 132 -0.18 -13.02 -16.12
N VAL A 133 0.19 -11.74 -16.19
CA VAL A 133 1.16 -11.22 -17.17
C VAL A 133 2.59 -11.44 -16.68
N GLY A 134 2.82 -11.34 -15.36
CA GLY A 134 4.09 -11.69 -14.73
C GLY A 134 4.32 -10.98 -13.40
N LEU A 135 5.10 -11.63 -12.52
CA LEU A 135 5.41 -11.11 -11.18
C LEU A 135 6.16 -9.77 -11.23
N SER A 136 7.11 -9.64 -12.17
CA SER A 136 7.87 -8.41 -12.37
C SER A 136 6.98 -7.25 -12.82
N ALA A 137 6.04 -7.49 -13.74
CA ALA A 137 5.07 -6.50 -14.20
C ALA A 137 4.16 -6.04 -13.06
N ALA A 138 3.67 -6.97 -12.22
CA ALA A 138 2.88 -6.65 -11.03
C ALA A 138 3.64 -5.75 -10.04
N LEU A 139 4.91 -6.07 -9.77
CA LEU A 139 5.73 -5.30 -8.84
C LEU A 139 6.09 -3.90 -9.37
N LEU A 140 6.40 -3.79 -10.67
CA LEU A 140 6.68 -2.51 -11.32
C LEU A 140 5.44 -1.62 -11.37
N ALA A 141 4.28 -2.18 -11.69
CA ALA A 141 3.03 -1.43 -11.65
C ALA A 141 2.65 -0.98 -10.23
N ALA A 142 2.91 -1.82 -9.22
CA ALA A 142 2.73 -1.42 -7.82
C ALA A 142 3.68 -0.27 -7.43
N ALA A 143 4.93 -0.28 -7.88
CA ALA A 143 5.87 0.81 -7.66
C ALA A 143 5.41 2.11 -8.37
N ALA A 144 4.95 1.99 -9.62
CA ALA A 144 4.40 3.11 -10.39
C ALA A 144 3.15 3.71 -9.73
N GLY A 145 2.24 2.86 -9.22
CA GLY A 145 1.04 3.30 -8.51
C GLY A 145 1.37 4.06 -7.23
N VAL A 146 2.39 3.64 -6.49
CA VAL A 146 2.87 4.36 -5.29
C VAL A 146 3.43 5.74 -5.65
N MET A 147 4.23 5.82 -6.72
CA MET A 147 4.77 7.10 -7.19
C MET A 147 3.66 8.02 -7.73
N ALA A 148 2.70 7.49 -8.48
CA ALA A 148 1.57 8.24 -9.02
C ALA A 148 0.67 8.77 -7.90
N GLY A 149 0.33 7.93 -6.91
CA GLY A 149 -0.45 8.34 -5.75
C GLY A 149 0.24 9.41 -4.92
N MET A 150 1.56 9.28 -4.73
CA MET A 150 2.36 10.29 -4.05
C MET A 150 2.43 11.60 -4.85
N GLY A 151 2.60 11.52 -6.17
CA GLY A 151 2.59 12.68 -7.07
C GLY A 151 1.26 13.42 -7.02
N ALA A 152 0.14 12.69 -7.05
CA ALA A 152 -1.19 13.26 -6.89
C ALA A 152 -1.39 13.95 -5.53
N TYR A 153 -0.87 13.37 -4.44
CA TYR A 153 -0.93 13.95 -3.10
C TYR A 153 -0.09 15.24 -2.98
N VAL A 154 1.10 15.27 -3.60
CA VAL A 154 1.94 16.48 -3.63
C VAL A 154 1.31 17.58 -4.48
N ALA A 155 0.64 17.20 -5.57
CA ALA A 155 -0.03 18.10 -6.50
C ALA A 155 -1.37 18.64 -5.99
N HIS A 156 -2.02 17.98 -5.02
CA HIS A 156 -3.19 18.55 -4.35
C HIS A 156 -2.75 19.68 -3.41
N PRO A 157 -3.07 20.95 -3.71
CA PRO A 157 -2.85 22.04 -2.78
C PRO A 157 -3.74 21.81 -1.56
N ALA A 158 -3.16 21.95 -0.36
CA ALA A 158 -3.92 21.91 0.88
C ALA A 158 -4.92 23.07 0.86
N SER A 159 -6.20 22.74 0.74
CA SER A 159 -7.32 23.67 0.99
C SER A 159 -7.53 23.85 2.48
#